data_AF-A0A1D3DLD7-F1
#
_entry.id   AF-A0A1D3DLD7-F1
#
_cell.length_a   1.000
_cell.length_b   1.000
_cell.length_c   1.000
_cell.angle_alpha   90.00
_cell.angle_beta   90.00
_cell.angle_gamma   90.00
#
_symmetry.space_group_name_H-M   'P 1'
#
loop_
_entity.id
_entity.type
_entity.pdbx_description
1 polymer ?
#
loop_
_entity_poly.entity_id
_entity_poly.type
_entity_poly.pdbx_seq_one_letter_code
_entity_poly.pdbx_strand_id
1 'polypeptide(L)'
;MARCSEGKICLFYGHNLTGDVLLLDPVDVANVGWAWKDRASSVWNRSDRFACIWTDADYYGHWFTIPPGAKQELLFAYDNAVTALGFGAFARHHPLAESRHPPALRGRVAGCRRVWRPA
;
A
#
# COMPACT_ATOMS: atom_id res chain seq x y z
N MET A 1 -2.11 -22.62 -12.01
CA MET A 1 -2.79 -21.30 -12.03
C MET A 1 -2.10 -20.39 -11.02
N ALA A 2 -1.85 -19.12 -11.37
CA ALA A 2 -1.33 -18.16 -10.40
C ALA A 2 -2.41 -17.90 -9.34
N ARG A 3 -2.05 -18.03 -8.05
CA ARG A 3 -2.96 -17.79 -6.91
C ARG A 3 -3.42 -16.32 -6.80
N CYS A 4 -2.72 -15.43 -7.50
CA CYS A 4 -3.12 -14.04 -7.70
C CYS A 4 -3.74 -13.88 -9.10
N SER A 5 -5.04 -13.57 -9.18
CA SER A 5 -5.76 -13.35 -10.44
C SER A 5 -5.31 -12.07 -11.15
N GLU A 6 -5.52 -12.00 -12.47
CA GLU A 6 -5.25 -10.78 -13.24
C GLU A 6 -6.20 -9.67 -12.81
N GLY A 7 -5.75 -8.41 -12.86
CA GLY A 7 -6.54 -7.25 -12.46
C GLY A 7 -6.63 -7.05 -10.94
N LYS A 8 -6.00 -7.91 -10.12
CA LYS A 8 -6.02 -7.82 -8.66
C LYS A 8 -4.70 -7.30 -8.08
N ILE A 9 -4.76 -6.73 -6.87
CA ILE A 9 -3.61 -6.74 -5.97
C ILE A 9 -3.75 -7.93 -5.02
N CYS A 10 -2.63 -8.56 -4.68
CA CYS A 10 -2.63 -9.73 -3.82
C CYS A 10 -1.66 -9.52 -2.67
N LEU A 11 -2.19 -9.59 -1.45
CA LEU A 11 -1.39 -9.66 -0.23
C LEU A 11 -1.18 -11.13 0.12
N PHE A 12 0.06 -11.52 0.37
CA PHE A 12 0.42 -12.87 0.76
C PHE A 12 0.89 -12.87 2.21
N TYR A 13 0.41 -13.85 2.98
CA TYR A 13 0.83 -14.04 4.37
C TYR A 13 2.31 -14.38 4.48
N GLY A 14 2.85 -15.17 3.54
CA GLY A 14 4.26 -15.56 3.54
C GLY A 14 5.12 -14.70 2.62
N HIS A 15 6.43 -14.72 2.88
CA HIS A 15 7.43 -14.21 1.93
C HIS A 15 7.42 -14.99 0.62
N ASN A 16 7.94 -14.38 -0.44
CA ASN A 16 8.07 -14.97 -1.77
C ASN A 16 6.74 -15.44 -2.38
N LEU A 17 5.65 -14.71 -2.13
CA LEU A 17 4.30 -15.00 -2.62
C LEU A 17 3.75 -16.36 -2.16
N THR A 18 4.04 -16.74 -0.91
CA THR A 18 3.62 -18.01 -0.30
C THR A 18 2.55 -17.82 0.77
N GLY A 19 2.05 -18.91 1.36
CA GLY A 19 1.03 -18.86 2.41
C GLY A 19 -0.35 -18.47 1.89
N ASP A 20 -1.26 -18.08 2.78
CA ASP A 20 -2.59 -17.61 2.38
C ASP A 20 -2.51 -16.31 1.56
N VAL A 21 -3.55 -16.04 0.78
CA VAL A 21 -3.59 -14.87 -0.12
C VAL A 21 -4.93 -14.14 -0.01
N LEU A 22 -4.86 -12.82 0.12
CA LEU A 22 -5.99 -11.91 -0.01
C LEU A 22 -5.95 -11.28 -1.40
N LEU A 23 -7.02 -11.43 -2.17
CA LEU A 23 -7.18 -10.79 -3.47
C LEU A 23 -8.09 -9.58 -3.32
N LEU A 24 -7.61 -8.41 -3.73
CA LEU A 24 -8.38 -7.16 -3.69
C LEU A 24 -8.47 -6.55 -5.08
N ASP A 25 -9.62 -5.93 -5.35
CA ASP A 25 -9.78 -5.05 -6.50
C ASP A 25 -8.92 -3.78 -6.32
N PRO A 26 -8.44 -3.16 -7.42
CA PRO A 26 -7.57 -1.98 -7.37
C PRO A 26 -8.37 -0.70 -7.10
N VAL A 27 -9.08 -0.71 -5.97
CA VAL A 27 -9.87 0.38 -5.39
C VAL A 27 -9.30 0.74 -4.02
N ASP A 28 -9.52 1.99 -3.57
CA ASP A 28 -8.98 2.45 -2.31
C ASP A 28 -9.62 1.69 -1.13
N VAL A 29 -8.77 1.15 -0.24
CA VAL A 29 -9.14 0.38 0.95
C VAL A 29 -8.47 1.01 2.16
N ALA A 30 -9.24 1.72 2.98
CA ALA A 30 -8.73 2.41 4.17
C ALA A 30 -8.36 1.44 5.31
N ASN A 31 -8.87 0.21 5.28
CA ASN A 31 -8.50 -0.84 6.22
C ASN A 31 -8.83 -2.21 5.59
N VAL A 32 -7.86 -3.12 5.48
CA VAL A 32 -8.04 -4.47 4.92
C VAL A 32 -8.84 -5.41 5.83
N GLY A 33 -9.21 -4.94 7.03
CA GLY A 33 -10.03 -5.66 7.99
C GLY A 33 -9.20 -6.49 8.97
N TRP A 34 -9.82 -6.81 10.11
CA TRP A 34 -9.16 -7.49 11.24
C TRP A 34 -8.48 -8.82 10.88
N ALA A 35 -9.01 -9.54 9.90
CA ALA A 35 -8.48 -10.85 9.49
C ALA A 35 -7.18 -10.75 8.70
N TRP A 36 -6.85 -9.58 8.16
CA TRP A 36 -5.71 -9.39 7.25
C TRP A 36 -4.82 -8.19 7.58
N LYS A 37 -5.27 -7.31 8.48
CA LYS A 37 -4.46 -6.23 9.04
C LYS A 37 -3.17 -6.80 9.62
N ASP A 38 -2.03 -6.21 9.28
CA ASP A 38 -0.72 -6.54 9.85
C ASP A 38 -0.30 -7.99 9.60
N ARG A 39 -0.65 -8.57 8.43
CA ARG A 39 -0.32 -9.97 8.09
C ARG A 39 0.45 -10.16 6.79
N ALA A 40 0.54 -9.15 5.94
CA ALA A 40 1.17 -9.31 4.65
C ALA A 40 2.69 -9.30 4.79
N SER A 41 3.35 -10.28 4.17
CA SER A 41 4.82 -10.37 4.06
C SER A 41 5.32 -10.28 2.62
N SER A 42 4.45 -10.44 1.63
CA SER A 42 4.77 -10.14 0.24
C SER A 42 3.54 -9.71 -0.55
N VAL A 43 3.76 -8.98 -1.64
CA VAL A 43 2.71 -8.44 -2.51
C VAL A 43 2.99 -8.73 -3.97
N TRP A 44 1.92 -8.99 -4.72
CA TRP A 44 1.93 -8.90 -6.17
C TRP A 44 0.82 -7.96 -6.65
N ASN A 45 1.20 -6.88 -7.32
CA ASN A 45 0.27 -6.03 -8.04
C ASN A 45 0.07 -6.57 -9.46
N ARG A 46 -0.99 -7.36 -9.68
CA ARG A 46 -1.40 -7.87 -11.00
C ARG A 46 -2.44 -6.98 -11.69
N SER A 47 -2.65 -5.77 -11.18
CA SER A 47 -3.47 -4.74 -11.82
C SER A 47 -2.65 -3.87 -12.79
N ASP A 48 -3.34 -3.02 -13.54
CA ASP A 48 -2.79 -2.01 -14.44
C ASP A 48 -2.55 -0.64 -13.74
N ARG A 49 -2.76 -0.58 -12.41
CA ARG A 49 -2.63 0.65 -11.61
C ARG A 49 -1.46 0.56 -10.65
N PHE A 50 -0.86 1.70 -10.32
CA PHE A 50 0.06 1.78 -9.18
C PHE A 50 -0.73 1.60 -7.89
N ALA A 51 -0.18 0.84 -6.95
CA ALA A 51 -0.72 0.68 -5.61
C ALA A 51 0.19 1.37 -4.59
N CYS A 52 -0.38 2.16 -3.69
CA CYS A 52 0.29 2.52 -2.44
C CYS A 52 -0.14 1.53 -1.37
N ILE A 53 0.80 1.10 -0.54
CA ILE A 53 0.48 0.37 0.69
C ILE A 53 0.88 1.22 1.89
N TRP A 54 0.06 1.17 2.94
CA TRP A 54 0.23 1.94 4.16
C TRP A 54 0.28 1.01 5.38
N THR A 55 1.11 1.36 6.35
CA THR A 55 1.24 0.58 7.57
C THR A 55 0.06 0.74 8.52
N ASP A 56 -0.61 1.91 8.47
CA ASP A 56 -1.76 2.17 9.34
C ASP A 56 -3.05 2.34 8.53
N ALA A 57 -4.18 2.23 9.25
CA ALA A 57 -5.49 2.46 8.67
C ALA A 57 -5.66 3.92 8.23
N ASP A 58 -6.66 4.17 7.40
CA ASP A 58 -7.05 5.51 6.94
C ASP A 58 -5.91 6.27 6.25
N TYR A 59 -4.99 5.53 5.63
CA TYR A 59 -3.84 6.05 4.88
C TYR A 59 -2.86 6.83 5.76
N TYR A 60 -2.58 6.31 6.95
CA TYR A 60 -1.56 6.80 7.88
C TYR A 60 -0.32 5.91 7.93
N GLY A 61 0.72 6.41 8.61
CA GLY A 61 1.96 5.68 8.83
C GLY A 61 2.93 5.77 7.66
N HIS A 62 3.78 4.74 7.53
CA HIS A 62 4.73 4.64 6.43
C HIS A 62 4.03 4.11 5.18
N TRP A 63 4.49 4.55 4.01
CA TRP A 63 3.96 4.09 2.74
C TRP A 63 5.02 4.02 1.65
N PHE A 64 4.75 3.17 0.66
CA PHE A 64 5.49 3.15 -0.59
C PHE A 64 4.59 2.67 -1.75
N THR A 65 5.09 2.84 -2.98
CA THR A 65 4.34 2.49 -4.20
C THR A 65 4.84 1.21 -4.84
N ILE A 66 3.92 0.38 -5.31
CA ILE A 66 4.15 -0.84 -6.08
C ILE A 66 3.63 -0.63 -7.51
N PRO A 67 4.51 -0.64 -8.53
CA PRO A 67 4.10 -0.47 -9.93
C PRO A 67 3.15 -1.58 -10.42
N PRO A 68 2.40 -1.31 -11.51
CA PRO A 68 1.67 -2.36 -12.23
C PRO A 68 2.59 -3.54 -12.58
N GLY A 69 2.09 -4.76 -12.38
CA GLY A 69 2.84 -6.01 -12.63
C GLY A 69 3.93 -6.35 -11.61
N ALA A 70 4.32 -5.41 -10.75
CA ALA A 70 5.45 -5.59 -9.84
C ALA A 70 5.13 -6.50 -8.65
N LYS A 71 6.17 -7.19 -8.19
CA LYS A 71 6.18 -7.96 -6.95
C LYS A 71 7.04 -7.24 -5.94
N GLN A 72 6.68 -7.30 -4.66
CA GLN A 72 7.45 -6.70 -3.58
C GLN A 72 7.49 -7.64 -2.39
N GLU A 73 8.69 -7.92 -1.90
CA GLU A 73 8.89 -8.48 -0.56
C GLU A 73 8.75 -7.37 0.48
N LEU A 74 7.93 -7.60 1.50
CA LEU A 74 7.73 -6.67 2.59
C LEU A 74 8.74 -7.04 3.68
N LEU A 75 9.60 -6.09 4.03
CA LEU A 75 10.70 -6.29 4.98
C LEU A 75 10.68 -5.16 6.00
N PHE A 76 11.27 -5.43 7.17
CA PHE A 76 11.42 -4.46 8.25
C PHE A 76 10.08 -3.84 8.65
N ALA A 77 9.96 -2.50 8.62
CA ALA A 77 8.76 -1.77 9.02
C ALA A 77 7.51 -2.05 8.18
N TYR A 78 7.62 -2.82 7.08
CA TYR A 78 6.49 -3.17 6.22
C TYR A 78 6.04 -4.63 6.34
N ASP A 79 6.90 -5.49 6.89
CA ASP A 79 6.54 -6.90 7.11
C ASP A 79 5.50 -6.99 8.23
N ASN A 80 4.41 -7.72 7.99
CA ASN A 80 3.30 -7.85 8.94
C ASN A 80 2.77 -6.48 9.44
N ALA A 81 2.74 -5.48 8.56
CA ALA A 81 2.30 -4.14 8.92
C ALA A 81 1.29 -3.54 7.94
N VAL A 82 0.96 -4.19 6.82
CA VAL A 82 0.05 -3.58 5.83
C VAL A 82 -1.37 -3.51 6.38
N THR A 83 -1.93 -2.29 6.44
CA THR A 83 -3.30 -2.04 6.90
C THR A 83 -4.18 -1.41 5.82
N ALA A 84 -3.66 -0.53 4.97
CA ALA A 84 -4.46 0.16 3.95
C ALA A 84 -3.79 0.15 2.57
N LEU A 85 -4.61 0.24 1.52
CA LEU A 85 -4.17 0.29 0.13
C LEU A 85 -4.84 1.42 -0.64
N GLY A 86 -4.07 2.07 -1.51
CA GLY A 86 -4.56 3.15 -2.35
C GLY A 86 -4.14 2.98 -3.80
N PHE A 87 -4.98 3.42 -4.73
CA PHE A 87 -4.74 3.30 -6.18
C PHE A 87 -4.97 4.63 -6.92
N GLY A 88 -5.53 5.64 -6.24
CA GLY A 88 -5.85 6.95 -6.78
C GLY A 88 -4.83 8.06 -6.51
N ALA A 89 -5.11 9.25 -7.05
CA ALA A 89 -4.54 10.50 -6.56
C ALA A 89 -5.32 10.90 -5.30
N PHE A 90 -4.77 10.62 -4.13
CA PHE A 90 -5.38 11.03 -2.87
C PHE A 90 -5.34 12.55 -2.75
N ALA A 91 -6.45 13.17 -3.11
CA ALA A 91 -6.75 14.57 -2.86
C ALA A 91 -8.10 14.65 -2.14
N ARG A 92 -8.22 14.07 -0.94
CA ARG A 92 -9.32 14.41 -0.02
C ARG A 92 -8.88 14.34 1.46
N HIS A 93 -8.70 15.54 2.00
CA HIS A 93 -8.99 15.97 3.37
C HIS A 93 -8.50 15.10 4.54
N HIS A 94 -7.27 15.36 5.00
CA HIS A 94 -7.12 15.72 6.40
C HIS A 94 -6.99 17.26 6.48
N PRO A 95 -7.85 17.97 7.24
CA PRO A 95 -7.48 19.28 7.73
C PRO A 95 -6.17 19.11 8.50
N LEU A 96 -5.23 20.01 8.23
CA LEU A 96 -4.10 20.27 9.11
C LEU A 96 -4.64 20.66 10.50
N ALA A 97 -4.83 19.69 11.37
CA ALA A 97 -5.02 19.84 12.80
C ALA A 97 -4.53 18.51 13.37
N GLU A 98 -3.43 18.38 14.08
CA GLU A 98 -2.65 19.30 14.88
C GLU A 98 -1.27 18.61 14.98
N SER A 99 -0.23 19.11 14.32
CA SER A 99 1.12 18.73 14.71
C SER A 99 2.05 19.91 14.52
N ARG A 100 2.68 20.28 15.63
CA ARG A 100 3.55 21.44 15.82
C ARG A 100 4.87 21.29 15.06
N HIS A 101 4.83 21.20 13.73
CA HIS A 101 6.02 21.11 12.89
C HIS A 101 6.14 22.33 11.95
N PRO A 102 7.36 22.88 11.78
CA PRO A 102 7.57 24.10 11.01
C PRO A 102 7.27 23.92 9.51
N PRO A 103 7.02 25.03 8.77
CA PRO A 103 6.35 25.03 7.45
C PRO A 103 7.14 24.41 6.29
N ALA A 104 8.34 23.87 6.53
CA ALA A 104 9.26 23.42 5.49
C ALA A 104 8.99 22.00 4.95
N LEU A 105 8.00 21.28 5.50
CA LEU A 105 7.70 19.88 5.13
C LEU A 105 6.31 19.68 4.51
N ARG A 106 5.70 20.74 3.95
CA ARG A 106 4.50 20.59 3.09
C ARG A 106 4.90 19.98 1.74
N GLY A 107 5.29 18.71 1.76
CA GLY A 107 5.46 17.88 0.57
C GLY A 107 4.11 17.74 -0.11
N ARG A 108 4.05 18.14 -1.38
CA ARG A 108 2.88 17.93 -2.25
C ARG A 108 2.51 16.45 -2.22
N VAL A 109 1.27 16.15 -1.85
CA VAL A 109 0.68 14.82 -1.99
C VAL A 109 0.56 14.53 -3.48
N ALA A 110 1.62 14.00 -4.06
CA ALA A 110 1.51 13.26 -5.31
C ALA A 110 0.73 11.99 -4.96
N GLY A 111 -0.30 11.65 -5.73
CA GLY A 111 -0.98 10.38 -5.60
C GLY A 111 -0.02 9.18 -5.65
N CYS A 112 -0.56 7.96 -5.72
CA CYS A 112 0.23 6.77 -6.03
C CYS A 112 0.95 6.82 -7.41
N ARG A 113 0.99 7.97 -8.08
CA ARG A 113 1.78 8.24 -9.27
C ARG A 113 3.12 8.88 -8.90
N ARG A 114 4.19 8.09 -9.12
CA ARG A 114 5.62 8.44 -9.15
C ARG A 114 6.10 9.30 -7.98
N VAL A 115 6.47 8.62 -6.89
CA VAL A 115 7.67 9.01 -6.13
C VAL A 115 8.65 7.83 -6.21
N TRP A 116 9.22 7.64 -7.39
CA TRP A 116 10.52 6.96 -7.52
C TRP A 116 11.54 8.06 -7.81
N ARG A 117 12.33 8.42 -6.80
CA ARG A 117 13.61 9.10 -6.99
C ARG A 117 14.68 8.11 -6.55
N PRO A 118 15.44 7.48 -7.46
CA PRO A 118 16.66 6.80 -7.07
C PRO A 118 17.63 7.88 -6.56
N ALA A 119 18.42 7.53 -5.54
CA ALA A 119 19.65 8.24 -5.24
C ALA A 119 20.67 8.00 -6.36
#